data_AF-A0A147BJI1-F1
#
_entry.id   AF-A0A147BJI1-F1
#
_cell.length_a   1.000
_cell.length_b   1.000
_cell.length_c   1.000
_cell.angle_alpha   90.00
_cell.angle_beta   90.00
_cell.angle_gamma   90.00
#
_symmetry.space_group_name_H-M   'P 1'
#
loop_
_entity.id
_entity.type
_entity.pdbx_description
1 polymer ?
#
loop_
_entity_poly.entity_id
_entity_poly.type
_entity_poly.pdbx_seq_one_letter_code
_entity_poly.pdbx_strand_id
1 'polypeptide(L)' 'TGSFQSPKLSYDLVSERSHALRVRMRGSNLTVNGVHVLRPDLLARDGIVHCVDGVLLPPSTEPGKNAGGN' A
#
# COMPACT_ATOMS: atom_id res chain seq x y z
N THR A 1 -4.62 -10.92 -13.41
CA THR A 1 -5.62 -10.39 -12.47
C THR A 1 -5.03 -10.51 -11.08
N GLY A 2 -4.70 -9.38 -10.44
CA GLY A 2 -3.97 -9.33 -9.17
C GLY A 2 -4.87 -9.73 -8.00
N SER A 3 -5.15 -11.03 -7.89
CA SER A 3 -5.90 -11.58 -6.78
C SER A 3 -4.99 -11.66 -5.56
N PHE A 4 -5.43 -11.10 -4.42
CA PHE A 4 -4.73 -11.23 -3.15
C PHE A 4 -4.81 -12.66 -2.56
N GLN A 5 -5.21 -13.66 -3.33
CA GLN A 5 -5.39 -15.05 -2.87
C GLN A 5 -4.09 -15.86 -2.74
N SER A 6 -2.94 -15.37 -3.21
CA SER A 6 -1.69 -16.13 -3.19
C SER A 6 -0.98 -16.05 -1.82
N PRO A 7 -0.82 -17.15 -1.05
CA PRO A 7 -0.49 -17.15 0.39
C PRO A 7 0.85 -16.51 0.82
N LYS A 8 1.70 -16.12 -0.13
CA LYS A 8 2.85 -15.23 0.07
C LYS A 8 2.87 -14.19 -1.03
N LEU A 9 2.51 -12.97 -0.67
CA LEU A 9 2.49 -11.86 -1.60
C LEU A 9 3.22 -10.66 -0.98
N SER A 10 4.21 -10.13 -1.69
CA SER A 10 4.84 -8.87 -1.35
C SER A 10 5.09 -8.10 -2.63
N TYR A 11 4.39 -6.98 -2.80
CA TYR A 11 4.55 -6.09 -3.96
C TYR A 11 4.85 -4.67 -3.46
N ASP A 12 5.84 -4.04 -4.08
CA ASP A 12 6.06 -2.61 -3.97
C ASP A 12 5.37 -1.96 -5.20
N LEU A 13 4.31 -1.20 -4.93
CA LEU A 13 3.55 -0.43 -5.91
C LEU A 13 3.98 1.04 -5.84
N VAL A 14 3.72 1.79 -6.91
CA VAL A 14 3.89 3.24 -6.93
C VAL A 14 2.51 3.85 -7.05
N SER A 15 2.14 4.72 -6.10
CA SER A 15 0.92 5.51 -6.19
C SER A 15 1.01 6.53 -7.33
N GLU A 16 -0.14 7.03 -7.79
CA GLU A 16 -0.22 8.12 -8.79
C GLU A 16 0.59 9.37 -8.42
N ARG A 17 0.84 9.59 -7.12
CA ARG A 17 1.68 10.70 -6.62
C ARG A 17 3.17 10.32 -6.49
N SER A 18 3.61 9.24 -7.13
CA SER A 18 4.97 8.71 -7.10
C SER A 18 5.48 8.25 -5.71
N HIS A 19 4.57 8.02 -4.76
CA HIS A 19 4.94 7.44 -3.45
C HIS A 19 4.82 5.92 -3.46
N ALA A 20 5.79 5.23 -2.85
CA ALA A 20 5.77 3.79 -2.75
C ALA A 20 4.68 3.29 -1.78
N LEU A 21 3.93 2.29 -2.21
CA LEU A 21 2.96 1.54 -1.41
C LEU A 21 3.43 0.10 -1.33
N ARG A 22 3.69 -0.38 -0.11
CA ARG A 22 4.12 -1.74 0.15
C ARG A 22 2.95 -2.60 0.56
N VAL A 23 2.58 -3.55 -0.28
CA VAL A 23 1.54 -4.52 0.03
C VAL A 23 2.19 -5.82 0.49
N ARG A 24 1.75 -6.35 1.62
CA ARG A 24 2.25 -7.60 2.20
C ARG A 24 1.11 -8.48 2.64
N MET A 25 1.17 -9.74 2.26
CA MET A 25 0.31 -10.78 2.81
C MET A 25 1.12 -11.83 3.55
N ARG A 26 0.77 -12.05 4.82
CA ARG A 26 1.35 -13.08 5.69
C ARG A 26 0.23 -14.00 6.16
N GLY A 27 0.10 -15.18 5.55
CA GLY A 27 -1.03 -16.06 5.80
C GLY A 27 -2.33 -15.38 5.35
N SER A 28 -3.26 -15.14 6.28
CA SER A 28 -4.51 -14.41 6.05
C SER A 28 -4.42 -12.91 6.36
N ASN A 29 -3.27 -12.41 6.84
CA ASN A 29 -3.11 -11.00 7.20
C ASN A 29 -2.56 -10.20 6.02
N LEU A 30 -3.44 -9.45 5.36
CA LEU A 30 -3.09 -8.53 4.28
C LEU A 30 -2.94 -7.11 4.83
N THR A 31 -1.83 -6.47 4.48
CA THR A 31 -1.50 -5.10 4.92
C THR A 31 -0.98 -4.25 3.77
N VAL A 32 -1.27 -2.95 3.81
CA VAL A 32 -0.74 -1.94 2.90
C VAL A 32 -0.04 -0.88 3.74
N ASN A 33 1.28 -0.71 3.55
CA ASN A 33 2.12 0.15 4.38
C ASN A 33 1.95 -0.11 5.89
N GLY A 34 1.64 -1.35 6.27
CA GLY A 34 1.39 -1.76 7.66
C GLY A 34 -0.04 -1.58 8.15
N VAL A 35 -0.92 -0.92 7.38
CA VAL A 35 -2.37 -0.80 7.68
C VAL A 35 -3.10 -2.05 7.22
N HIS A 36 -4.02 -2.57 8.05
CA HIS A 36 -4.74 -3.80 7.75
C HIS A 36 -5.79 -3.61 6.65
N VAL A 37 -5.94 -4.61 5.77
CA VAL A 37 -6.99 -4.64 4.75
C VAL A 37 -8.18 -5.43 5.28
N LEU A 38 -9.32 -4.77 5.45
CA LEU A 38 -10.58 -5.35 5.93
C LEU A 38 -11.25 -6.20 4.85
N ARG A 39 -11.27 -5.71 3.61
CA ARG A 39 -11.92 -6.39 2.48
C ARG A 39 -11.10 -6.17 1.21
N PRO A 40 -10.36 -7.18 0.73
CA PRO A 40 -9.69 -7.10 -0.56
C PRO A 40 -10.65 -7.47 -1.71
N ASP A 41 -10.20 -7.22 -2.95
CA ASP A 41 -10.78 -7.73 -4.19
C ASP A 41 -12.24 -7.34 -4.45
N LEU A 42 -12.65 -6.13 -4.04
CA LEU A 42 -13.98 -5.62 -4.36
C LEU A 42 -14.01 -5.13 -5.80
N LEU A 43 -14.83 -5.77 -6.64
CA LEU A 43 -14.99 -5.38 -8.04
C LEU A 43 -15.70 -4.02 -8.15
N ALA A 44 -15.09 -3.09 -8.87
CA ALA A 44 -15.66 -1.81 -9.25
C ALA A 44 -15.78 -1.74 -10.78
N ARG A 45 -16.48 -0.71 -11.27
CA ARG A 45 -16.74 -0.52 -12.71
C ARG A 45 -15.47 -0.50 -13.55
N ASP A 46 -14.42 0.15 -13.03
CA ASP A 46 -13.18 0.42 -13.75
C ASP A 46 -11.94 -0.16 -13.05
N GLY A 47 -12.12 -1.09 -12.11
CA GLY A 47 -10.99 -1.65 -11.37
C GLY A 47 -11.37 -2.44 -10.13
N ILE A 48 -10.45 -2.47 -9.17
CA ILE A 48 -10.57 -3.21 -7.91
C ILE A 48 -10.36 -2.24 -6.75
N VAL A 49 -11.20 -2.38 -5.72
CA VAL A 49 -11.12 -1.61 -4.47
C VAL A 49 -10.71 -2.53 -3.32
N HIS A 50 -9.83 -2.03 -2.45
CA HIS A 50 -9.45 -2.67 -1.20
C HIS A 50 -9.81 -1.75 -0.03
N CYS A 51 -10.62 -2.26 0.90
CA CYS A 51 -11.02 -1.52 2.10
C CYS A 51 -9.93 -1.67 3.17
N VAL A 52 -9.41 -0.56 3.69
CA VAL A 52 -8.35 -0.52 4.70
C VAL A 52 -8.86 0.02 6.04
N ASP A 53 -8.29 -0.48 7.13
CA ASP A 53 -8.60 -0.05 8.50
C ASP A 53 -7.68 1.09 8.94
N GLY A 54 -7.93 2.29 8.38
CA GLY A 54 -7.18 3.50 8.72
C GLY A 54 -6.88 4.38 7.52
N VAL A 55 -6.06 5.41 7.75
CA VAL A 55 -5.66 6.38 6.73
C VAL A 55 -4.20 6.15 6.35
N LEU A 56 -3.94 6.05 5.05
CA LEU A 56 -2.57 6.06 4.52
C LEU A 56 -2.11 7.51 4.40
N LEU A 57 -1.12 7.87 5.20
CA LEU A 57 -0.43 9.14 5.05
C LEU A 57 0.65 9.01 3.98
N PRO A 58 0.80 10.01 3.07
CA PRO A 58 1.96 10.04 2.20
C PRO A 58 3.23 10.09 3.07
N PRO A 59 4.36 9.53 2.59
CA PRO A 59 5.62 9.72 3.29
C PRO A 59 5.85 11.22 3.47
N SER A 60 6.15 11.64 4.70
CA SER A 60 6.41 13.04 4.98
C SER A 60 7.47 13.52 4.00
N THR A 61 7.14 14.52 3.19
CA THR A 61 8.15 15.30 2.49
C THR A 61 8.87 16.06 3.59
N GLU A 62 9.78 15.42 4.34
CA GLU A 62 10.72 16.18 5.14
C GLU A 62 11.54 17.02 4.14
N PRO A 63 11.33 18.34 4.08
CA PRO A 63 12.20 19.19 3.28
C PRO A 63 13.46 19.36 4.12
N GLY A 64 14.34 18.35 4.14
CA GLY A 64 15.40 18.38 5.15
C GLY A 64 16.45 17.28 5.18
N LYS A 65 16.56 16.43 4.15
CA LYS A 65 17.71 15.49 4.09
C LYS A 65 18.54 15.55 2.81
N ASN A 66 18.41 16.65 2.06
CA ASN A 66 19.26 16.98 0.91
C ASN A 66 19.65 18.47 0.97
N ALA A 67 20.32 18.92 2.03
CA ALA A 67 21.07 20.17 2.02
C ALA A 67 22.24 20.03 2.98
N GLY A 68 23.46 20.19 2.46
CA GLY A 68 24.68 20.20 3.27
C GLY A 68 24.67 21.28 4.35
N GLY A 69 25.39 21.00 5.42
CA GLY A 69 25.65 21.87 6.59
C GLY A 69 25.78 20.95 7.81
N ASN A 70 26.92 20.79 8.47
CA ASN A 70 28.16 21.57 8.60
C ASN A 70 29.34 20.59 8.69
#